data_AF-A0A194WRN8-F1
#
_entry.id   AF-A0A194WRN8-F1
#
_cell.length_a   1.000
_cell.length_b   1.000
_cell.length_c   1.000
_cell.angle_alpha   90.00
_cell.angle_beta   90.00
_cell.angle_gamma   90.00
#
_symmetry.space_group_name_H-M   'P 1'
#
loop_
_entity.id
_entity.type
_entity.pdbx_description
1 polymer ?
#
loop_
_entity_poly.entity_id
_entity_poly.type
_entity_poly.pdbx_seq_one_letter_code
_entity_poly.pdbx_strand_id
1 'polypeptide(L)'
;MAPTRPSDIDNFFARYQNPILGTTFATQVLHYQYIRRTQPAIDSGVATAVRSTSFPRPLRAGLGWAVVFIGLLTKITLAKKSIRDFSDPILAAKTERKQWKQVSKEEL
;
A
#
# COMPACT_ATOMS: atom_id res chain seq x y z
N MET A 1 17.93 23.32 -0.03
CA MET A 1 18.29 22.31 0.99
C MET A 1 18.73 21.06 0.21
N ALA A 2 19.86 20.44 0.54
CA ALA A 2 20.29 19.25 -0.21
C ALA A 2 19.35 18.06 0.07
N PRO A 3 19.04 17.20 -0.91
CA PRO A 3 18.16 16.06 -0.70
C PRO A 3 18.76 15.11 0.35
N THR A 4 17.95 14.68 1.30
CA THR A 4 18.37 13.74 2.34
C THR A 4 18.71 12.39 1.73
N ARG A 5 19.80 11.78 2.22
CA ARG A 5 20.23 10.45 1.77
C ARG A 5 19.10 9.44 1.99
N PRO A 6 18.80 8.56 1.00
CA PRO A 6 17.80 7.51 1.15
C PRO A 6 18.14 6.60 2.33
N SER A 7 17.13 6.21 3.10
CA SER A 7 17.34 5.29 4.22
C SER A 7 17.60 3.86 3.72
N ASP A 8 18.20 3.01 4.56
CA ASP A 8 18.39 1.59 4.24
C ASP A 8 17.06 0.87 3.96
N ILE A 9 15.99 1.32 4.62
CA ILE A 9 14.62 0.83 4.42
C ILE A 9 14.12 1.21 3.02
N ASP A 10 14.40 2.43 2.55
CA ASP A 10 14.00 2.86 1.19
C ASP A 10 14.70 2.01 0.13
N ASN A 11 16.00 1.75 0.31
CA ASN A 11 16.77 0.87 -0.57
C ASN A 11 16.23 -0.57 -0.56
N PHE A 12 15.83 -1.08 0.60
CA PHE A 12 15.20 -2.39 0.73
C PHE A 12 13.88 -2.46 -0.07
N PHE A 13 12.97 -1.50 0.12
CA PHE A 13 11.69 -1.49 -0.60
C PHE A 13 11.87 -1.31 -2.12
N ALA A 14 12.83 -0.48 -2.54
CA ALA A 14 13.11 -0.28 -3.96
C ALA A 14 13.70 -1.55 -4.60
N ARG A 15 14.61 -2.24 -3.91
CA ARG A 15 15.27 -3.45 -4.41
C ARG A 15 14.35 -4.67 -4.42
N TYR A 16 13.52 -4.82 -3.40
CA TYR A 16 12.67 -6.00 -3.21
C TYR A 16 11.19 -5.74 -3.56
N GLN A 17 10.86 -4.67 -4.28
CA GLN A 17 9.49 -4.35 -4.69
C GLN A 17 8.74 -5.57 -5.28
N ASN A 18 9.34 -6.23 -6.29
CA ASN A 18 8.68 -7.31 -7.02
C ASN A 18 8.39 -8.52 -6.11
N PRO A 19 9.37 -9.06 -5.35
CA PRO A 19 9.09 -10.17 -4.45
C PRO A 19 8.13 -9.78 -3.30
N ILE A 20 8.19 -8.55 -2.78
CA ILE A 20 7.26 -8.09 -1.74
C ILE A 20 5.82 -8.00 -2.28
N LEU A 21 5.62 -7.42 -3.47
CA LEU A 21 4.29 -7.37 -4.09
C LEU A 21 3.78 -8.77 -4.45
N GLY A 22 4.64 -9.63 -4.99
CA GLY A 22 4.29 -11.00 -5.37
C GLY A 22 3.88 -11.86 -4.17
N THR A 23 4.64 -11.80 -3.07
CA THR A 23 4.32 -12.53 -1.82
C THR A 23 3.05 -12.00 -1.16
N THR A 24 2.84 -10.68 -1.17
CA THR A 24 1.61 -10.05 -0.67
C THR A 24 0.39 -10.53 -1.47
N PHE A 25 0.49 -10.56 -2.79
CA PHE A 25 -0.57 -11.08 -3.66
C PHE A 25 -0.83 -12.57 -3.46
N ALA A 26 0.22 -13.39 -3.39
CA ALA A 26 0.08 -14.81 -3.08
C ALA A 26 -0.64 -15.03 -1.74
N THR A 27 -0.32 -14.23 -0.72
CA THR A 27 -0.97 -14.28 0.59
C THR A 27 -2.44 -13.86 0.51
N GLN A 28 -2.77 -12.83 -0.28
CA GLN A 28 -4.16 -12.46 -0.56
C GLN A 28 -4.95 -13.62 -1.17
N VAL A 29 -4.38 -14.31 -2.17
CA VAL A 29 -5.02 -15.47 -2.81
C VAL A 29 -5.21 -16.61 -1.80
N LEU A 30 -4.19 -16.92 -1.00
CA LEU A 30 -4.30 -17.93 0.06
C LEU A 30 -5.38 -17.57 1.08
N HIS A 31 -5.45 -16.30 1.51
CA HIS A 31 -6.47 -15.81 2.43
C HIS A 31 -7.88 -15.91 1.82
N TYR A 32 -8.03 -15.61 0.54
CA TYR A 32 -9.30 -15.77 -0.17
C TYR A 32 -9.73 -17.25 -0.22
N GLN A 33 -8.81 -18.15 -0.56
CA GLN A 33 -9.10 -19.60 -0.57
C GLN A 33 -9.44 -20.12 0.84
N TYR A 34 -8.74 -19.62 1.86
CA TYR A 34 -9.03 -19.93 3.26
C TYR A 34 -10.45 -19.50 3.65
N ILE A 35 -10.86 -18.28 3.31
CA ILE A 35 -12.23 -17.81 3.57
C ILE A 35 -13.22 -18.72 2.85
N ARG A 36 -13.03 -19.00 1.56
CA ARG A 36 -13.93 -19.88 0.81
C ARG A 36 -14.08 -21.27 1.41
N ARG A 37 -12.99 -21.86 1.93
CA ARG A 37 -13.01 -23.18 2.56
C ARG A 37 -13.65 -23.18 3.94
N THR A 38 -13.52 -22.10 4.71
CA THR A 38 -14.04 -22.00 6.08
C THR A 38 -15.44 -21.42 6.15
N GLN A 39 -15.89 -20.70 5.11
CA GLN A 39 -17.21 -20.09 5.03
C GLN A 39 -18.36 -21.08 5.28
N PRO A 40 -18.39 -22.30 4.68
CA PRO A 40 -19.49 -23.25 4.89
C PRO A 40 -19.60 -23.74 6.34
N ALA A 41 -18.47 -24.02 7.00
CA ALA A 41 -18.43 -24.48 8.39
C ALA A 41 -18.88 -23.40 9.39
N ILE A 42 -18.62 -22.14 9.05
CA ILE A 42 -18.99 -20.99 9.86
C ILE A 42 -20.46 -20.62 9.63
N ASP A 43 -20.95 -20.70 8.38
CA ASP A 43 -22.36 -20.46 8.08
C ASP A 43 -23.26 -21.52 8.74
N SER A 44 -22.80 -22.78 8.87
CA SER A 44 -23.50 -23.83 9.63
C SER A 44 -23.47 -23.64 11.16
N GLY A 45 -22.46 -22.96 11.71
CA GLY A 45 -22.30 -22.74 13.15
C GLY A 45 -22.81 -21.39 13.67
N VAL A 46 -22.93 -20.38 12.79
CA VAL A 46 -23.25 -18.98 13.15
C VAL A 46 -24.71 -18.61 12.82
N ALA A 47 -25.49 -19.50 12.19
CA ALA A 47 -26.92 -19.32 11.95
C ALA A 47 -27.72 -18.95 13.22
N THR A 48 -27.22 -19.26 14.41
CA THR A 48 -27.83 -18.95 15.71
C THR A 48 -27.28 -17.72 16.43
N ALA A 49 -26.14 -17.13 16.04
CA ALA A 49 -25.46 -16.14 16.88
C ALA A 49 -25.27 -14.73 16.29
N VAL A 50 -25.09 -14.53 14.98
CA VAL A 50 -24.71 -13.20 14.47
C VAL A 50 -25.34 -12.87 13.13
N ARG A 51 -26.60 -12.42 13.17
CA ARG A 51 -27.30 -11.78 12.05
C ARG A 51 -26.86 -10.32 11.81
N SER A 52 -25.63 -9.92 12.19
CA SER A 52 -25.25 -8.50 12.28
C SER A 52 -23.93 -8.13 11.59
N THR A 53 -23.68 -8.68 10.41
CA THR A 53 -22.66 -8.11 9.52
C THR A 53 -23.22 -7.95 8.13
N SER A 54 -23.68 -6.73 7.81
CA SER A 54 -24.29 -6.36 6.52
C SER A 54 -23.41 -6.63 5.29
N PHE A 55 -22.12 -6.90 5.46
CA PHE A 55 -21.19 -7.17 4.37
C PHE A 55 -20.65 -8.61 4.42
N PRO A 56 -20.72 -9.36 3.31
CA PRO A 56 -20.05 -10.65 3.15
C PRO A 56 -18.58 -10.61 3.57
N ARG A 57 -18.11 -11.63 4.30
CA ARG A 57 -16.69 -11.77 4.71
C ARG A 57 -15.68 -11.61 3.56
N PRO A 58 -15.93 -12.14 2.34
CA PRO A 58 -15.01 -11.94 1.22
C PRO A 58 -14.85 -10.46 0.84
N LEU A 59 -15.93 -9.66 0.92
CA LEU A 59 -15.88 -8.23 0.62
C LEU A 59 -15.09 -7.45 1.68
N ARG A 60 -15.32 -7.75 2.97
CA ARG A 60 -14.54 -7.15 4.07
C ARG A 60 -13.05 -7.49 3.98
N ALA A 61 -12.74 -8.75 3.69
CA ALA A 61 -11.38 -9.19 3.46
C ALA A 61 -10.75 -8.48 2.25
N GLY A 62 -11.49 -8.36 1.14
CA GLY A 62 -11.05 -7.63 -0.04
C GLY A 62 -10.71 -6.17 0.25
N LEU A 63 -11.55 -5.46 1.02
CA LEU A 63 -11.29 -4.09 1.46
C LEU A 63 -10.04 -4.00 2.36
N GLY A 64 -9.86 -4.95 3.28
CA GLY A 64 -8.65 -5.02 4.11
C GLY A 64 -7.38 -5.17 3.28
N TRP A 65 -7.40 -6.05 2.27
CA TRP A 65 -6.27 -6.21 1.36
C TRP A 65 -6.02 -4.97 0.50
N ALA A 66 -7.07 -4.27 0.05
CA ALA A 66 -6.91 -3.02 -0.70
C ALA A 66 -6.11 -1.97 0.11
N VAL A 67 -6.38 -1.83 1.41
CA VAL A 67 -5.61 -0.94 2.30
C VAL A 67 -4.15 -1.37 2.41
N VAL A 68 -3.88 -2.68 2.53
CA VAL A 68 -2.51 -3.22 2.56
C VAL A 68 -1.76 -2.89 1.27
N PHE A 69 -2.37 -3.09 0.10
CA PHE A 69 -1.75 -2.76 -1.18
C PHE A 69 -1.49 -1.26 -1.34
N ILE A 70 -2.43 -0.40 -0.94
CA ILE A 70 -2.23 1.05 -0.98
C ILE A 70 -1.04 1.42 -0.10
N GLY A 71 -1.00 0.98 1.16
CA GLY A 71 0.11 1.28 2.06
C GLY A 71 1.46 0.80 1.52
N LEU A 72 1.50 -0.40 0.95
CA LEU A 72 2.70 -0.97 0.37
C LEU A 72 3.18 -0.18 -0.86
N LEU A 73 2.27 0.15 -1.78
CA LEU A 73 2.57 0.97 -2.95
C LEU A 73 3.02 2.37 -2.58
N THR A 74 2.41 2.98 -1.56
CA THR A 74 2.84 4.28 -1.03
C THR A 74 4.27 4.22 -0.51
N LYS A 75 4.62 3.20 0.30
CA LYS A 75 5.99 3.03 0.81
C LYS A 75 7.01 2.84 -0.30
N ILE A 76 6.72 1.99 -1.28
CA ILE A 76 7.59 1.78 -2.45
C ILE A 76 7.74 3.07 -3.26
N THR A 77 6.65 3.82 -3.45
CA THR A 77 6.66 5.07 -4.22
C THR A 77 7.49 6.14 -3.51
N LEU A 78 7.33 6.29 -2.19
CA LEU A 78 8.12 7.22 -1.38
C LEU A 78 9.60 6.83 -1.38
N ALA A 79 9.91 5.55 -1.24
CA ALA A 79 11.27 5.03 -1.29
C ALA A 79 11.94 5.33 -2.64
N LYS A 80 11.25 5.03 -3.74
CA LYS A 80 11.74 5.35 -5.10
C LYS A 80 11.90 6.85 -5.34
N LYS A 81 10.99 7.66 -4.80
CA LYS A 81 11.07 9.12 -4.87
C LYS A 81 12.32 9.61 -4.14
N SER A 82 12.57 9.15 -2.91
CA SER A 82 13.77 9.51 -2.15
C SER A 82 15.05 9.14 -2.89
N ILE A 83 15.14 7.93 -3.43
CA ILE A 83 16.30 7.47 -4.20
C ILE A 83 16.52 8.34 -5.44
N ARG A 84 15.45 8.61 -6.21
CA ARG A 84 15.52 9.45 -7.41
C ARG A 84 15.94 10.89 -7.08
N ASP A 85 15.33 11.47 -6.06
CA ASP A 85 15.58 12.86 -5.70
C ASP A 85 17.01 13.05 -5.15
N PHE A 86 17.61 11.99 -4.58
CA PHE A 86 19.03 11.96 -4.20
C PHE A 86 19.98 11.70 -5.39
N SER A 87 19.65 10.77 -6.29
CA SER A 87 20.51 10.41 -7.43
C SER A 87 20.51 11.45 -8.55
N ASP A 88 19.39 12.15 -8.76
CA ASP A 88 19.23 13.19 -9.79
C ASP A 88 18.77 14.52 -9.16
N PRO A 89 19.70 15.32 -8.58
CA PRO A 89 19.36 16.55 -7.88
C PRO A 89 18.73 17.62 -8.80
N ILE A 90 18.97 17.55 -10.11
CA ILE A 90 18.39 18.47 -11.10
C ILE A 90 16.88 18.25 -11.25
N LEU A 91 16.43 16.99 -11.21
CA LEU A 91 15.00 16.65 -11.27
C LEU A 91 14.30 16.93 -9.94
N ALA A 92 15.00 16.76 -8.81
CA ALA A 92 14.53 17.14 -7.49
C ALA A 92 14.25 18.65 -7.39
N ALA A 93 15.19 19.49 -7.82
CA ALA A 93 15.06 20.94 -7.81
C ALA A 93 13.89 21.46 -8.68
N LYS A 94 13.61 20.78 -9.81
CA LYS A 94 12.45 21.11 -10.66
C LYS A 94 11.11 20.74 -10.00
N THR A 95 11.10 19.69 -9.19
CA THR A 95 9.92 19.23 -8.44
C THR A 95 9.64 20.14 -7.25
N GLU A 96 10.66 20.50 -6.47
CA GLU A 96 10.55 21.50 -5.40
C GLU A 96 10.03 22.84 -5.97
N ARG A 97 10.64 23.38 -7.04
CA ARG A 97 10.16 24.63 -7.67
C ARG A 97 8.68 24.59 -8.10
N LYS A 98 8.15 23.42 -8.47
CA LYS A 98 6.72 23.26 -8.80
C LYS A 98 5.84 23.26 -7.54
N GLN A 99 6.30 22.62 -6.47
CA GLN A 99 5.57 22.58 -5.19
C GLN A 99 5.46 23.97 -4.56
N TRP A 100 6.54 24.77 -4.57
CA TRP A 100 6.52 26.16 -4.13
C TRP A 100 5.56 27.05 -4.95
N LYS A 101 5.49 26.84 -6.27
CA LYS A 101 4.53 27.55 -7.14
C LYS A 101 3.07 27.14 -6.93
N GLN A 102 2.83 25.99 -6.30
CA GLN A 102 1.48 25.51 -6.00
C GLN A 102 0.98 26.10 -4.67
N VAL A 103 1.84 26.12 -3.64
CA VAL A 103 1.53 26.77 -2.36
C VAL A 103 1.23 28.25 -2.56
N SER A 104 1.99 28.95 -3.40
CA SER A 104 1.73 30.37 -3.71
C SER A 104 0.43 30.64 -4.48
N LYS A 105 -0.25 29.61 -4.98
CA LYS A 105 -1.54 29.73 -5.69
C LYS A 105 -2.73 29.38 -4.80
N GLU A 106 -2.52 28.66 -3.70
CA GLU A 106 -3.57 28.32 -2.73
C GLU A 106 -3.70 29.40 -1.63
N GLU A 107 -2.72 30.31 -1.52
CA GLU A 107 -2.73 31.46 -0.59
C GLU A 107 -3.21 32.78 -1.24
N LEU A 108 -3.89 32.73 -2.39
CA LEU A 108 -4.44 33.89 -3.13
C LEU A 108 -5.92 33.66 -3.47
#